data_AF-A0A2J6QZP6-F1
#
_entry.id   AF-A0A2J6QZP6-F1
#
_cell.length_a   1.000
_cell.length_b   1.000
_cell.length_c   1.000
_cell.angle_alpha   90.00
_cell.angle_beta   90.00
_cell.angle_gamma   90.00
#
_symmetry.space_group_name_H-M   'P 1'
#
loop_
_entity.id
_entity.type
_entity.pdbx_description
1 polymer ?
#
loop_
_entity_poly.entity_id
_entity_poly.type
_entity_poly.pdbx_seq_one_letter_code
_entity_poly.pdbx_strand_id
1 'polypeptide(L)'
;MSLLKNSSTYDFDFQLDEFDFHNGKELQVPAFSPALSTNSIINSSSSVSVPSPTRSASTIAPYLSSDTFLSGHFTKTKAQSSDRQIFLTMIIDMVHAYPRMMMRRETFPPFIHAFSPAGESPDERSKLPENLTNCMGIAQLFAVCNDDTRLFVWGTIWAELRRLRSRASMFNKFEAISALQASLLFLIMRAVDEPPKEANHDYEMLEIYQVVLKSRFIELTNHCPKVEDRSKDPQWVDWIFMESGRRIGWVWFILSLVFHLRTGVPCFISDHFREMPLPCKKTEWEAKTKAQWRIEHENASARSRSTALRTFGDLIDAHQSTPRGRKSEGLDAWNAGIDHLGVLLNLAVHLV
;
A
#
# COMPACT_ATOMS: atom_id res chain seq x y z
N MET A 1 -14.26 -26.26 -42.07
CA MET A 1 -13.11 -26.91 -41.39
C MET A 1 -12.18 -25.80 -40.91
N SER A 2 -11.91 -25.74 -39.58
CA SER A 2 -11.04 -24.82 -38.80
C SER A 2 -11.27 -23.30 -38.98
N LEU A 3 -11.82 -22.50 -38.05
CA LEU A 3 -11.67 -22.30 -36.59
C LEU A 3 -10.28 -21.79 -36.12
N LEU A 4 -10.22 -20.45 -35.99
CA LEU A 4 -9.76 -19.63 -34.86
C LEU A 4 -8.35 -19.84 -34.29
N LYS A 5 -7.47 -18.87 -34.59
CA LYS A 5 -6.40 -18.41 -33.70
C LYS A 5 -6.77 -17.01 -33.17
N ASN A 6 -7.28 -16.95 -31.94
CA ASN A 6 -7.25 -15.75 -31.12
C ASN A 6 -6.40 -16.10 -29.89
N SER A 7 -5.22 -15.52 -29.79
CA SER A 7 -4.39 -15.54 -28.58
C SER A 7 -4.13 -14.09 -28.20
N SER A 8 -4.80 -13.61 -27.15
CA SER A 8 -4.59 -12.28 -26.60
C SER A 8 -3.23 -12.23 -25.91
N THR A 9 -2.38 -11.36 -26.42
CA THR A 9 -1.18 -10.82 -25.77
C THR A 9 -1.66 -9.97 -24.58
N TYR A 10 -1.14 -10.22 -23.38
CA TYR A 10 -1.41 -9.39 -22.21
C TYR A 10 -0.28 -8.38 -22.10
N ASP A 11 -0.55 -7.13 -22.48
CA ASP A 11 0.31 -5.99 -22.21
C ASP A 11 0.42 -5.79 -20.70
N PHE A 12 1.64 -5.85 -20.18
CA PHE A 12 1.98 -5.40 -18.84
C PHE A 12 2.42 -3.94 -18.91
N ASP A 13 1.53 -3.08 -19.39
CA ASP A 13 1.67 -1.63 -19.20
C ASP A 13 1.02 -1.30 -17.87
N PHE A 14 1.84 -1.10 -16.84
CA PHE A 14 1.41 -0.39 -15.64
C PHE A 14 1.25 1.08 -16.06
N GLN A 15 0.16 1.39 -16.77
CA GLN A 15 -0.16 2.72 -17.24
C GLN A 15 -0.54 3.59 -16.02
N LEU A 16 0.48 4.21 -15.43
CA LEU A 16 0.35 5.36 -14.55
C LEU A 16 0.30 6.67 -15.37
N ASP A 17 0.05 6.60 -16.68
CA ASP A 17 0.15 7.75 -17.60
C ASP A 17 -0.98 8.78 -17.47
N GLU A 18 -1.94 8.58 -16.56
CA GLU A 18 -3.00 9.56 -16.26
C GLU A 18 -2.73 10.41 -15.00
N PHE A 19 -1.49 10.48 -14.52
CA PHE A 19 -1.12 11.40 -13.43
C PHE A 19 -0.63 12.76 -13.93
N ASP A 20 -1.52 13.49 -14.63
CA ASP A 20 -1.29 14.88 -14.99
C ASP A 20 -1.69 15.81 -13.82
N PHE A 21 -0.75 16.04 -12.90
CA PHE A 21 -0.91 17.05 -11.83
C PHE A 21 -0.44 18.45 -12.26
N HIS A 22 -0.18 18.69 -13.54
CA HIS A 22 0.31 20.00 -14.01
C HIS A 22 -0.76 21.05 -14.28
N ASN A 23 -2.04 20.79 -14.02
CA ASN A 23 -3.01 21.87 -13.89
C ASN A 23 -3.10 22.35 -12.44
N GLY A 24 -2.22 23.29 -12.12
CA GLY A 24 -2.25 24.12 -10.91
C GLY A 24 -3.54 24.92 -10.79
N LYS A 25 -4.63 24.27 -10.37
CA LYS A 25 -5.63 24.94 -9.54
C LYS A 25 -5.12 24.82 -8.11
N GLU A 26 -4.62 25.95 -7.62
CA GLU A 26 -4.28 26.20 -6.22
C GLU A 26 -5.19 25.39 -5.30
N LEU A 27 -4.62 24.46 -4.55
CA LEU A 27 -5.24 24.01 -3.32
C LEU A 27 -5.16 25.22 -2.38
N GLN A 28 -6.18 26.08 -2.39
CA GLN A 28 -6.22 27.25 -1.52
C GLN A 28 -6.21 26.77 -0.07
N VAL A 29 -5.05 26.92 0.57
CA VAL A 29 -4.85 26.66 1.98
C VAL A 29 -5.45 27.85 2.74
N PRO A 30 -6.43 27.65 3.64
CA PRO A 30 -6.89 28.74 4.50
C PRO A 30 -5.75 29.15 5.43
N ALA A 31 -5.27 30.38 5.26
CA ALA A 31 -4.36 31.01 6.20
C ALA A 31 -5.11 31.33 7.49
N PHE A 32 -4.65 30.81 8.62
CA PHE A 32 -5.07 31.32 9.93
C PHE A 32 -3.84 31.70 10.76
N SER A 33 -3.62 33.01 10.85
CA SER A 33 -2.76 33.62 11.88
C SER A 33 -3.48 33.65 13.23
N PRO A 34 -2.74 33.63 14.35
CA PRO A 34 -3.29 33.40 15.67
C PRO A 34 -3.75 34.71 16.32
N ALA A 35 -4.99 34.76 16.80
CA ALA A 35 -5.42 35.79 17.73
C ALA A 35 -6.00 35.14 18.98
N LEU A 36 -5.26 35.22 20.08
CA LEU A 36 -5.77 35.01 21.42
C LEU A 36 -6.91 36.00 21.70
N SER A 37 -7.97 35.55 22.35
CA SER A 37 -8.60 36.37 23.40
C SER A 37 -9.22 35.51 24.49
N THR A 38 -8.82 35.87 25.70
CA THR A 38 -9.28 35.45 27.00
C THR A 38 -10.68 35.99 27.27
N ASN A 39 -11.58 35.16 27.82
CA ASN A 39 -12.84 35.66 28.38
C ASN A 39 -12.74 35.73 29.90
N SER A 40 -12.99 36.91 30.46
CA SER A 40 -13.42 37.05 31.85
C SER A 40 -14.24 38.32 32.06
N ILE A 41 -15.43 38.12 32.66
CA ILE A 41 -16.17 38.99 33.60
C ILE A 41 -17.23 39.96 33.01
N ILE A 42 -18.48 39.49 33.12
CA ILE A 42 -19.68 40.10 33.76
C ILE A 42 -19.70 41.63 33.91
N ASN A 43 -20.69 42.30 33.28
CA ASN A 43 -21.63 43.14 34.03
C ASN A 43 -22.90 43.53 33.24
N SER A 44 -23.96 43.67 34.04
CA SER A 44 -25.37 43.95 33.78
C SER A 44 -25.69 45.29 33.09
N SER A 45 -26.81 45.34 32.34
CA SER A 45 -28.04 46.08 32.71
C SER A 45 -29.03 46.28 31.54
N SER A 46 -30.33 46.07 31.80
CA SER A 46 -31.57 46.71 31.24
C SER A 46 -31.72 46.97 29.72
N SER A 47 -32.86 46.80 29.02
CA SER A 47 -34.29 46.66 29.38
C SER A 47 -35.16 46.60 28.09
N VAL A 48 -36.42 46.10 28.23
CA VAL A 48 -37.63 46.32 27.36
C VAL A 48 -37.72 45.49 26.05
N SER A 49 -38.86 45.03 25.50
CA SER A 49 -40.03 44.24 25.94
C SER A 49 -40.93 43.94 24.70
N VAL A 50 -41.42 42.68 24.53
CA VAL A 50 -42.80 42.29 24.04
C VAL A 50 -43.04 42.26 22.48
N PRO A 51 -43.99 41.47 21.90
CA PRO A 51 -43.93 40.04 21.56
C PRO A 51 -44.28 39.73 20.07
N SER A 52 -44.37 38.43 19.72
CA SER A 52 -44.69 37.83 18.40
C SER A 52 -46.05 38.25 17.76
N PRO A 53 -46.28 37.98 16.46
CA PRO A 53 -47.00 36.73 16.14
C PRO A 53 -46.64 36.02 14.82
N THR A 54 -46.95 34.72 14.81
CA THR A 54 -46.97 33.71 13.75
C THR A 54 -47.72 34.08 12.47
N ARG A 55 -47.16 33.74 11.28
CA ARG A 55 -47.90 33.14 10.15
C ARG A 55 -47.01 32.52 9.04
N SER A 56 -47.25 31.22 8.82
CA SER A 56 -47.19 30.40 7.58
C SER A 56 -46.28 30.79 6.38
N ALA A 57 -45.35 29.86 6.11
CA ALA A 57 -45.04 29.20 4.84
C ALA A 57 -44.98 30.02 3.52
N SER A 58 -43.76 30.22 3.02
CA SER A 58 -43.47 30.17 1.58
C SER A 58 -42.05 29.69 1.32
N THR A 59 -41.96 28.61 0.54
CA THR A 59 -40.79 27.97 -0.05
C THR A 59 -39.78 28.93 -0.64
N ILE A 60 -38.56 28.99 -0.08
CA ILE A 60 -37.32 29.33 -0.82
C ILE A 60 -36.20 28.46 -0.22
N ALA A 61 -35.60 27.61 -1.04
CA ALA A 61 -34.45 26.79 -0.67
C ALA A 61 -33.24 27.68 -0.36
N PRO A 62 -32.58 27.55 0.81
CA PRO A 62 -31.30 28.19 1.01
C PRO A 62 -30.20 27.30 0.42
N TYR A 63 -29.45 27.93 -0.47
CA TYR A 63 -28.14 27.56 -0.99
C TYR A 63 -27.32 26.77 0.03
N LEU A 64 -26.89 25.57 -0.39
CA LEU A 64 -26.03 24.66 0.34
C LEU A 64 -24.70 25.36 0.64
N SER A 65 -24.48 25.76 1.90
CA SER A 65 -23.21 26.30 2.36
C SER A 65 -22.11 25.24 2.24
N SER A 66 -21.04 25.61 1.55
CA SER A 66 -19.90 24.78 1.15
C SER A 66 -18.94 24.46 2.30
N ASP A 67 -19.40 23.85 3.39
CA ASP A 67 -18.56 23.56 4.57
C ASP A 67 -18.57 22.07 5.01
N THR A 68 -18.54 21.13 4.06
CA THR A 68 -18.48 19.69 4.40
C THR A 68 -17.33 18.91 3.76
N PHE A 69 -16.32 19.58 3.22
CA PHE A 69 -15.14 18.90 2.68
C PHE A 69 -13.93 19.09 3.59
N LEU A 70 -13.32 17.97 3.99
CA LEU A 70 -12.06 17.81 4.73
C LEU A 70 -12.13 17.89 6.27
N SER A 71 -12.93 17.02 6.89
CA SER A 71 -12.64 16.55 8.27
C SER A 71 -12.88 15.05 8.39
N GLY A 72 -12.05 14.28 7.68
CA GLY A 72 -11.98 12.82 7.83
C GLY A 72 -10.91 12.48 8.87
N HIS A 73 -11.29 12.40 10.15
CA HIS A 73 -10.44 11.81 11.19
C HIS A 73 -10.41 10.28 11.03
N PHE A 74 -9.30 9.64 11.38
CA PHE A 74 -9.09 8.17 11.36
C PHE A 74 -10.03 7.35 12.29
N THR A 75 -11.01 8.00 12.91
CA THR A 75 -11.94 7.43 13.87
C THR A 75 -13.35 8.01 13.70
N LYS A 76 -14.17 7.35 12.87
CA LYS A 76 -15.57 7.03 13.17
C LYS A 76 -16.15 6.15 12.05
N THR A 77 -16.35 4.89 12.36
CA THR A 77 -16.86 3.87 11.45
C THR A 77 -18.36 4.07 11.20
N LYS A 78 -18.74 4.28 9.94
CA LYS A 78 -20.12 4.13 9.47
C LYS A 78 -20.44 2.62 9.54
N ALA A 79 -21.60 2.23 10.07
CA ALA A 79 -21.97 0.83 10.24
C ALA A 79 -21.95 0.07 8.90
N GLN A 80 -20.87 -0.65 8.63
CA GLN A 80 -20.78 -1.63 7.53
C GLN A 80 -21.31 -2.98 8.04
N SER A 81 -21.69 -3.88 7.13
CA SER A 81 -22.08 -5.25 7.50
C SER A 81 -21.03 -5.90 8.39
N SER A 82 -21.49 -6.64 9.41
CA SER A 82 -20.63 -7.27 10.44
C SER A 82 -19.41 -7.99 9.84
N ASP A 83 -19.60 -8.70 8.73
CA ASP A 83 -18.55 -9.49 8.09
C ASP A 83 -17.44 -8.62 7.48
N ARG A 84 -17.79 -7.47 6.88
CA ARG A 84 -16.79 -6.55 6.31
C ARG A 84 -15.90 -5.96 7.40
N GLN A 85 -16.47 -5.66 8.57
CA GLN A 85 -15.70 -5.17 9.70
C GLN A 85 -14.74 -6.24 10.25
N ILE A 86 -15.16 -7.51 10.26
CA ILE A 86 -14.30 -8.64 10.65
C ILE A 86 -13.09 -8.74 9.71
N PHE A 87 -13.31 -8.80 8.38
CA PHE A 87 -12.22 -8.90 7.41
C PHE A 87 -11.29 -7.68 7.44
N LEU A 88 -11.84 -6.48 7.58
CA LEU A 88 -11.05 -5.25 7.72
C LEU A 88 -10.16 -5.29 8.97
N THR A 89 -10.71 -5.73 10.10
CA THR A 89 -9.96 -5.85 11.37
C THR A 89 -8.82 -6.87 11.22
N MET A 90 -9.09 -8.04 10.62
CA MET A 90 -8.05 -9.05 10.36
C MET A 90 -6.91 -8.50 9.49
N ILE A 91 -7.24 -7.77 8.41
CA ILE A 91 -6.24 -7.13 7.56
C ILE A 91 -5.39 -6.13 8.34
N ILE A 92 -6.03 -5.30 9.16
CA ILE A 92 -5.34 -4.30 10.00
C ILE A 92 -4.37 -5.00 10.96
N ASP A 93 -4.82 -6.02 11.68
CA ASP A 93 -3.99 -6.78 12.64
C ASP A 93 -2.78 -7.44 11.96
N MET A 94 -2.99 -8.00 10.77
CA MET A 94 -1.93 -8.63 9.97
C MET A 94 -0.89 -7.61 9.49
N VAL A 95 -1.33 -6.44 9.01
CA VAL A 95 -0.43 -5.35 8.57
C VAL A 95 0.30 -4.72 9.77
N HIS A 96 -0.37 -4.61 10.92
CA HIS A 96 0.22 -4.10 12.17
C HIS A 96 1.41 -4.95 12.66
N ALA A 97 1.50 -6.22 12.25
CA ALA A 97 2.63 -7.07 12.57
C ALA A 97 3.92 -6.72 11.77
N TYR A 98 3.82 -5.96 10.67
CA TYR A 98 4.95 -5.75 9.75
C TYR A 98 6.16 -5.03 10.36
N PRO A 99 6.00 -3.97 11.20
CA PRO A 99 7.13 -3.39 11.91
C PRO A 99 7.86 -4.42 12.78
N ARG A 100 7.13 -5.32 13.44
CA ARG A 100 7.71 -6.38 14.27
C ARG A 100 8.41 -7.45 13.43
N MET A 101 7.82 -7.80 12.29
CA MET A 101 8.40 -8.69 11.29
C MET A 101 9.75 -8.15 10.75
N MET A 102 9.87 -6.83 10.57
CA MET A 102 11.10 -6.19 10.06
C MET A 102 12.29 -6.26 11.02
N MET A 103 12.08 -6.60 12.29
CA MET A 103 13.17 -6.66 13.28
C MET A 103 14.24 -7.73 12.99
N ARG A 104 13.90 -8.75 12.19
CA ARG A 104 14.78 -9.88 11.84
C ARG A 104 14.57 -10.29 10.39
N ARG A 105 15.61 -10.82 9.76
CA ARG A 105 15.58 -11.19 8.33
C ARG A 105 14.69 -12.39 8.04
N GLU A 106 14.66 -13.33 8.97
CA GLU A 106 13.92 -14.59 8.87
C GLU A 106 12.40 -14.36 8.92
N THR A 107 11.98 -13.19 9.42
CA THR A 107 10.58 -12.83 9.62
C THR A 107 10.16 -11.68 8.74
N PHE A 108 10.93 -11.31 7.71
CA PHE A 108 10.64 -10.12 6.92
C PHE A 108 9.20 -10.06 6.41
N PRO A 109 8.60 -8.85 6.34
CA PRO A 109 7.31 -8.64 5.72
C PRO A 109 7.24 -9.24 4.31
N PRO A 110 6.06 -9.71 3.84
CA PRO A 110 5.92 -10.51 2.61
C PRO A 110 6.12 -9.70 1.31
N PHE A 111 6.68 -8.51 1.39
CA PHE A 111 7.10 -7.67 0.26
C PHE A 111 8.60 -7.38 0.27
N ILE A 112 9.36 -7.96 1.22
CA ILE A 112 10.82 -7.87 1.35
C ILE A 112 11.41 -9.27 1.24
N HIS A 113 12.22 -9.50 0.20
CA HIS A 113 12.87 -10.78 -0.03
C HIS A 113 14.12 -10.93 0.85
N ALA A 114 14.38 -12.13 1.38
CA ALA A 114 15.53 -12.36 2.28
C ALA A 114 16.89 -12.33 1.57
N PHE A 115 16.94 -12.75 0.30
CA PHE A 115 18.14 -12.65 -0.54
C PHE A 115 18.43 -11.20 -0.93
N SER A 116 19.68 -10.78 -0.82
CA SER A 116 20.16 -9.48 -1.30
C SER A 116 20.88 -9.63 -2.64
N PRO A 117 20.36 -9.03 -3.72
CA PRO A 117 20.98 -9.06 -5.04
C PRO A 117 22.18 -8.10 -5.20
N ALA A 118 22.52 -7.31 -4.18
CA ALA A 118 23.56 -6.28 -4.27
C ALA A 118 25.01 -6.82 -4.25
N GLY A 119 25.20 -8.14 -4.11
CA GLY A 119 26.52 -8.76 -3.96
C GLY A 119 26.88 -9.74 -5.08
N GLU A 120 28.07 -9.60 -5.64
CA GLU A 120 28.61 -10.60 -6.58
C GLU A 120 29.14 -11.82 -5.84
N SER A 121 29.75 -11.60 -4.66
CA SER A 121 30.28 -12.65 -3.79
C SER A 121 29.21 -13.26 -2.86
N PRO A 122 29.40 -14.52 -2.40
CA PRO A 122 28.51 -15.15 -1.41
C PRO A 122 28.35 -14.33 -0.13
N ASP A 123 29.43 -13.71 0.35
CA ASP A 123 29.42 -12.90 1.57
C ASP A 123 28.63 -11.61 1.39
N GLU A 124 28.65 -10.98 0.21
CA GLU A 124 27.86 -9.78 -0.07
C GLU A 124 26.38 -10.09 -0.34
N ARG A 125 26.06 -11.26 -0.92
CA ARG A 125 24.66 -11.72 -1.05
C ARG A 125 23.99 -11.96 0.29
N SER A 126 24.79 -12.21 1.32
CA SER A 126 24.35 -12.29 2.71
C SER A 126 24.22 -10.91 3.37
N LYS A 127 24.56 -9.79 2.73
CA LYS A 127 24.40 -8.44 3.30
C LYS A 127 23.10 -7.81 2.83
N LEU A 128 22.30 -7.34 3.78
CA LEU A 128 21.08 -6.61 3.49
C LEU A 128 21.44 -5.23 2.88
N PRO A 129 20.67 -4.71 1.90
CA PRO A 129 20.88 -3.36 1.38
C PRO A 129 20.86 -2.30 2.50
N GLU A 130 21.59 -1.20 2.31
CA GLU A 130 21.71 -0.11 3.31
C GLU A 130 20.33 0.36 3.80
N ASN A 131 19.43 0.68 2.86
CA ASN A 131 18.08 1.17 3.17
C ASN A 131 17.28 0.19 4.05
N LEU A 132 17.39 -1.12 3.79
CA LEU A 132 16.71 -2.15 4.59
C LEU A 132 17.42 -2.41 5.92
N THR A 133 18.75 -2.23 5.99
CA THR A 133 19.53 -2.31 7.23
C THR A 133 19.13 -1.19 8.19
N ASN A 134 19.06 0.04 7.69
CA ASN A 134 18.59 1.19 8.46
C ASN A 134 17.14 0.98 8.90
N CYS A 135 16.27 0.55 7.98
CA CYS A 135 14.86 0.27 8.26
C CYS A 135 14.69 -0.82 9.35
N MET A 136 15.51 -1.87 9.33
CA MET A 136 15.53 -2.89 10.39
C MET A 136 15.93 -2.31 11.75
N GLY A 137 16.99 -1.50 11.80
CA GLY A 137 17.42 -0.85 13.04
C GLY A 137 16.34 0.08 13.60
N ILE A 138 15.69 0.86 12.73
CA ILE A 138 14.57 1.72 13.10
C ILE A 138 13.37 0.90 13.57
N ALA A 139 13.06 -0.23 12.93
CA ALA A 139 11.99 -1.12 13.37
C ALA A 139 12.25 -1.71 14.76
N GLN A 140 13.51 -2.00 15.10
CA GLN A 140 13.90 -2.44 16.44
C GLN A 140 13.70 -1.32 17.48
N LEU A 141 14.05 -0.07 17.15
CA LEU A 141 13.78 1.09 18.01
C LEU A 141 12.27 1.31 18.18
N PHE A 142 11.51 1.23 17.09
CA PHE A 142 10.06 1.38 17.10
C PHE A 142 9.36 0.33 17.98
N ALA A 143 9.82 -0.93 17.95
CA ALA A 143 9.22 -2.02 18.71
C ALA A 143 9.34 -1.87 20.24
N VAL A 144 10.32 -1.09 20.72
CA VAL A 144 10.54 -0.81 22.16
C VAL A 144 10.21 0.63 22.52
N CYS A 145 9.64 1.40 21.59
CA CYS A 145 9.28 2.79 21.76
C CYS A 145 8.26 2.96 22.89
N ASN A 146 8.48 3.95 23.73
CA ASN A 146 7.58 4.42 24.79
C ASN A 146 7.41 5.93 24.67
N ASP A 147 6.55 6.52 25.50
CA ASP A 147 6.21 7.96 25.41
C ASP A 147 7.44 8.88 25.50
N ASP A 148 8.44 8.52 26.33
CA ASP A 148 9.67 9.31 26.52
C ASP A 148 10.60 9.26 25.29
N THR A 149 10.67 8.11 24.62
CA THR A 149 11.56 7.87 23.46
C THR A 149 10.90 8.15 22.12
N ARG A 150 9.59 8.37 22.12
CA ARG A 150 8.74 8.55 20.94
C ARG A 150 9.22 9.63 19.99
N LEU A 151 9.54 10.82 20.49
CA LEU A 151 10.02 11.94 19.67
C LEU A 151 11.35 11.60 18.98
N PHE A 152 12.24 10.88 19.68
CA PHE A 152 13.52 10.43 19.14
C PHE A 152 13.33 9.39 18.03
N VAL A 153 12.47 8.39 18.24
CA VAL A 153 12.17 7.36 17.24
C VAL A 153 11.56 8.00 15.98
N TRP A 154 10.58 8.89 16.14
CA TRP A 154 9.98 9.59 15.00
C TRP A 154 10.97 10.52 14.30
N GLY A 155 11.82 11.23 15.04
CA GLY A 155 12.91 12.02 14.46
C GLY A 155 13.86 11.17 13.60
N THR A 156 14.11 9.93 14.03
CA THR A 156 14.94 8.97 13.30
C THR A 156 14.26 8.47 12.02
N ILE A 157 12.96 8.14 12.08
CA ILE A 157 12.16 7.78 10.90
C ILE A 157 12.18 8.92 9.87
N TRP A 158 11.98 10.16 10.34
CA TRP A 158 11.97 11.35 9.50
C TRP A 158 13.31 11.62 8.82
N ALA A 159 14.39 11.53 9.59
CA ALA A 159 15.73 11.67 9.04
C ALA A 159 16.00 10.64 7.93
N GLU A 160 15.57 9.39 8.13
CA GLU A 160 15.75 8.34 7.15
C GLU A 160 14.89 8.56 5.90
N LEU A 161 13.60 8.88 6.04
CA LEU A 161 12.72 9.21 4.91
C LEU A 161 13.30 10.37 4.07
N ARG A 162 13.78 11.44 4.71
CA ARG A 162 14.39 12.58 4.01
C ARG A 162 15.71 12.20 3.33
N ARG A 163 16.50 11.29 3.91
CA ARG A 163 17.70 10.71 3.28
C ARG A 163 17.33 9.90 2.02
N LEU A 164 16.25 9.11 2.08
CA LEU A 164 15.74 8.38 0.91
C LEU A 164 15.29 9.34 -0.19
N ARG A 165 14.58 10.42 0.16
CA ARG A 165 14.17 11.46 -0.79
C ARG A 165 15.35 12.12 -1.48
N SER A 166 16.37 12.54 -0.72
CA SER A 166 17.52 13.28 -1.28
C SER A 166 18.39 12.42 -2.19
N ARG A 167 18.45 11.11 -1.94
CA ARG A 167 19.18 10.14 -2.76
C ARG A 167 18.33 9.47 -3.84
N ALA A 168 17.02 9.77 -3.92
CA ALA A 168 16.09 9.08 -4.80
C ALA A 168 16.62 9.01 -6.23
N SER A 169 17.02 10.14 -6.80
CA SER A 169 17.59 10.24 -8.15
C SER A 169 19.00 9.66 -8.29
N MET A 170 19.54 8.91 -7.34
CA MET A 170 20.86 8.26 -7.47
C MET A 170 20.78 6.74 -7.33
N PHE A 171 19.62 6.21 -6.92
CA PHE A 171 19.47 4.79 -6.66
C PHE A 171 19.56 3.95 -7.93
N ASN A 172 20.31 2.86 -7.85
CA ASN A 172 20.19 1.74 -8.78
C ASN A 172 18.88 0.96 -8.53
N LYS A 173 18.57 -0.03 -9.37
CA LYS A 173 17.31 -0.80 -9.29
C LYS A 173 17.03 -1.43 -7.92
N PHE A 174 18.05 -1.97 -7.25
CA PHE A 174 17.88 -2.62 -5.96
C PHE A 174 17.83 -1.63 -4.80
N GLU A 175 18.55 -0.52 -4.92
CA GLU A 175 18.45 0.59 -3.99
C GLU A 175 17.06 1.25 -4.06
N ALA A 176 16.48 1.39 -5.25
CA ALA A 176 15.15 1.95 -5.44
C ALA A 176 14.07 1.05 -4.82
N ILE A 177 14.12 -0.27 -5.05
CA ILE A 177 13.20 -1.22 -4.41
C ILE A 177 13.36 -1.20 -2.89
N SER A 178 14.59 -1.27 -2.37
CA SER A 178 14.82 -1.25 -0.92
C SER A 178 14.37 0.06 -0.28
N ALA A 179 14.51 1.20 -0.97
CA ALA A 179 13.99 2.49 -0.53
C ALA A 179 12.46 2.52 -0.52
N LEU A 180 11.79 1.96 -1.53
CA LEU A 180 10.33 1.84 -1.55
C LEU A 180 9.82 0.94 -0.44
N GLN A 181 10.46 -0.21 -0.23
CA GLN A 181 10.13 -1.14 0.84
C GLN A 181 10.26 -0.47 2.22
N ALA A 182 11.35 0.25 2.47
CA ALA A 182 11.55 0.99 3.71
C ALA A 182 10.51 2.10 3.89
N SER A 183 10.28 2.92 2.86
CA SER A 183 9.30 4.01 2.90
C SER A 183 7.88 3.50 3.16
N LEU A 184 7.50 2.38 2.53
CA LEU A 184 6.21 1.74 2.75
C LEU A 184 6.08 1.21 4.19
N LEU A 185 7.14 0.65 4.75
CA LEU A 185 7.12 0.21 6.14
C LEU A 185 6.99 1.39 7.12
N PHE A 186 7.61 2.53 6.85
CA PHE A 186 7.44 3.73 7.68
C PHE A 186 6.02 4.27 7.62
N LEU A 187 5.35 4.21 6.46
CA LEU A 187 3.91 4.49 6.36
C LEU A 187 3.08 3.52 7.20
N ILE A 188 3.46 2.24 7.26
CA ILE A 188 2.79 1.24 8.11
C ILE A 188 3.01 1.55 9.59
N MET A 189 4.25 1.85 10.02
CA MET A 189 4.53 2.30 11.39
C MET A 189 3.67 3.50 11.77
N ARG A 190 3.49 4.44 10.83
CA ARG A 190 2.65 5.61 11.01
C ARG A 190 1.17 5.29 11.14
N ALA A 191 0.68 4.29 10.40
CA ALA A 191 -0.69 3.81 10.50
C ALA A 191 -0.98 3.11 11.83
N VAL A 192 0.00 2.33 12.34
CA VAL A 192 -0.06 1.61 13.62
C VAL A 192 -0.02 2.56 14.82
N ASP A 193 0.67 3.69 14.68
CA ASP A 193 0.90 4.61 15.77
C ASP A 193 -0.29 5.58 16.01
N GLU A 194 -0.86 5.52 17.22
CA GLU A 194 -2.21 6.02 17.53
C GLU A 194 -2.40 7.48 17.98
N PRO A 195 -1.40 8.27 18.45
CA PRO A 195 -1.69 9.57 19.06
C PRO A 195 -1.79 10.71 18.03
N PRO A 196 -2.05 11.98 18.45
CA PRO A 196 -2.55 13.03 17.57
C PRO A 196 -1.75 13.16 16.29
N LYS A 197 -2.46 12.95 15.19
CA LYS A 197 -1.90 12.83 13.86
C LYS A 197 -1.76 14.22 13.26
N GLU A 198 -0.53 14.71 13.16
CA GLU A 198 -0.26 15.95 12.42
C GLU A 198 -0.35 15.66 10.92
N ALA A 199 -1.41 16.16 10.26
CA ALA A 199 -1.70 15.86 8.86
C ALA A 199 -0.54 16.24 7.90
N ASN A 200 0.24 17.27 8.24
CA ASN A 200 1.41 17.70 7.45
C ASN A 200 2.50 16.63 7.38
N HIS A 201 2.73 15.94 8.49
CA HIS A 201 3.65 14.83 8.58
C HIS A 201 3.15 13.65 7.74
N ASP A 202 1.86 13.33 7.79
CA ASP A 202 1.33 12.23 6.96
C ASP A 202 1.49 12.52 5.45
N TYR A 203 1.29 13.79 5.04
CA TYR A 203 1.50 14.23 3.67
C TYR A 203 2.97 14.14 3.23
N GLU A 204 3.93 14.59 4.05
CA GLU A 204 5.35 14.53 3.73
C GLU A 204 5.81 13.07 3.51
N MET A 205 5.34 12.11 4.32
CA MET A 205 5.68 10.70 4.13
C MET A 205 5.18 10.14 2.79
N LEU A 206 3.94 10.46 2.44
CA LEU A 206 3.33 10.06 1.17
C LEU A 206 4.05 10.70 -0.01
N GLU A 207 4.41 11.98 0.09
CA GLU A 207 5.19 12.68 -0.92
C GLU A 207 6.56 12.02 -1.14
N ILE A 208 7.27 11.69 -0.07
CA ILE A 208 8.56 11.00 -0.15
C ILE A 208 8.43 9.65 -0.84
N TYR A 209 7.43 8.84 -0.47
CA TYR A 209 7.16 7.57 -1.13
C TYR A 209 6.94 7.76 -2.64
N GLN A 210 6.15 8.76 -3.03
CA GLN A 210 5.87 9.07 -4.43
C GLN A 210 7.12 9.54 -5.19
N VAL A 211 7.99 10.33 -4.56
CA VAL A 211 9.26 10.75 -5.16
C VAL A 211 10.14 9.53 -5.45
N VAL A 212 10.32 8.62 -4.49
CA VAL A 212 11.12 7.41 -4.70
C VAL A 212 10.51 6.53 -5.80
N LEU A 213 9.19 6.40 -5.83
CA LEU A 213 8.46 5.64 -6.85
C LEU A 213 8.67 6.21 -8.26
N LYS A 214 8.39 7.51 -8.43
CA LYS A 214 8.40 8.17 -9.75
C LYS A 214 9.80 8.42 -10.27
N SER A 215 10.70 8.91 -9.41
CA SER A 215 12.03 9.33 -9.85
C SER A 215 12.96 8.17 -10.17
N ARG A 216 12.65 6.93 -9.77
CA ARG A 216 13.50 5.77 -10.08
C ARG A 216 12.80 4.47 -10.37
N PHE A 217 11.82 4.06 -9.57
CA PHE A 217 11.27 2.71 -9.75
C PHE A 217 10.56 2.58 -11.10
N ILE A 218 9.67 3.52 -11.45
CA ILE A 218 8.97 3.54 -12.74
C ILE A 218 9.96 3.67 -13.90
N GLU A 219 10.93 4.58 -13.78
CA GLU A 219 11.98 4.75 -14.77
C GLU A 219 12.70 3.42 -15.04
N LEU A 220 13.13 2.72 -13.99
CA LEU A 220 13.90 1.49 -14.12
C LEU A 220 13.06 0.29 -14.59
N THR A 221 11.77 0.25 -14.27
CA THR A 221 10.86 -0.79 -14.80
C THR A 221 10.61 -0.61 -16.30
N ASN A 222 10.54 0.64 -16.80
CA ASN A 222 10.35 0.90 -18.24
C ASN A 222 11.55 0.45 -19.08
N HIS A 223 12.73 0.33 -18.47
CA HIS A 223 13.96 -0.12 -19.13
C HIS A 223 14.27 -1.61 -18.88
N CYS A 224 13.45 -2.33 -18.10
CA CYS A 224 13.61 -3.77 -17.92
C CYS A 224 13.13 -4.52 -19.18
N PRO A 225 13.87 -5.54 -19.66
CA PRO A 225 13.43 -6.37 -20.78
C PRO A 225 12.05 -6.95 -20.49
N LYS A 226 11.09 -6.72 -21.39
CA LYS A 226 9.78 -7.37 -21.32
C LYS A 226 10.00 -8.89 -21.32
N VAL A 227 9.20 -9.62 -20.54
CA VAL A 227 9.23 -11.09 -20.36
C VAL A 227 9.06 -11.86 -21.69
N GLU A 228 8.85 -11.16 -22.80
CA GLU A 228 8.70 -11.70 -24.14
C GLU A 228 10.00 -12.22 -24.78
N ASP A 229 11.18 -11.86 -24.25
CA ASP A 229 12.45 -12.51 -24.62
C ASP A 229 12.59 -13.87 -23.90
N ARG A 230 11.70 -14.82 -24.23
CA ARG A 230 11.68 -16.21 -23.72
C ARG A 230 12.96 -16.99 -24.02
N SER A 231 13.93 -16.39 -24.73
CA SER A 231 15.20 -17.01 -25.06
C SER A 231 16.23 -16.94 -23.92
N LYS A 232 15.98 -16.12 -22.89
CA LYS A 232 16.87 -15.98 -21.72
C LYS A 232 16.11 -16.35 -20.44
N ASP A 233 16.57 -17.42 -19.78
CA ASP A 233 16.21 -17.75 -18.39
C ASP A 233 16.30 -16.46 -17.57
N PRO A 234 15.19 -15.92 -17.02
CA PRO A 234 15.26 -14.69 -16.25
C PRO A 234 16.26 -14.93 -15.13
N GLN A 235 17.27 -14.08 -15.04
CA GLN A 235 18.19 -14.17 -13.91
C GLN A 235 17.34 -14.02 -12.66
N TRP A 236 17.39 -14.99 -11.75
CA TRP A 236 16.62 -15.00 -10.49
C TRP A 236 16.57 -13.63 -9.79
N VAL A 237 17.69 -12.91 -9.87
CA VAL A 237 17.85 -11.53 -9.42
C VAL A 237 16.86 -10.52 -10.06
N ASP A 238 16.65 -10.58 -11.38
CA ASP A 238 15.67 -9.75 -12.08
C ASP A 238 14.23 -10.20 -11.77
N TRP A 239 14.01 -11.49 -11.60
CA TRP A 239 12.71 -11.99 -11.14
C TRP A 239 12.38 -11.47 -9.73
N ILE A 240 13.33 -11.49 -8.80
CA ILE A 240 13.15 -10.91 -7.45
C ILE A 240 12.79 -9.43 -7.54
N PHE A 241 13.44 -8.67 -8.43
CA PHE A 241 13.12 -7.26 -8.65
C PHE A 241 11.66 -7.08 -9.09
N MET A 242 11.23 -7.81 -10.12
CA MET A 242 9.85 -7.71 -10.64
C MET A 242 8.80 -8.16 -9.62
N GLU A 243 9.04 -9.28 -8.94
CA GLU A 243 8.12 -9.82 -7.94
C GLU A 243 8.07 -8.94 -6.67
N SER A 244 9.19 -8.34 -6.27
CA SER A 244 9.22 -7.35 -5.18
C SER A 244 8.35 -6.13 -5.53
N GLY A 245 8.45 -5.61 -6.76
CA GLY A 245 7.59 -4.54 -7.25
C GLY A 245 6.11 -4.89 -7.19
N ARG A 246 5.74 -6.09 -7.64
CA ARG A 246 4.36 -6.61 -7.56
C ARG A 246 3.86 -6.67 -6.12
N ARG A 247 4.67 -7.18 -5.20
CA ARG A 247 4.31 -7.31 -3.78
C ARG A 247 4.19 -5.95 -3.08
N ILE A 248 5.05 -4.98 -3.42
CA ILE A 248 4.92 -3.58 -2.97
C ILE A 248 3.58 -3.00 -3.42
N GLY A 249 3.21 -3.19 -4.70
CA GLY A 249 1.93 -2.74 -5.24
C GLY A 249 0.73 -3.30 -4.47
N TRP A 250 0.77 -4.58 -4.10
CA TRP A 250 -0.29 -5.18 -3.30
C TRP A 250 -0.36 -4.67 -1.87
N VAL A 251 0.78 -4.47 -1.20
CA VAL A 251 0.77 -3.89 0.15
C VAL A 251 0.25 -2.45 0.11
N TRP A 252 0.62 -1.67 -0.91
CA TRP A 252 0.06 -0.33 -1.15
C TRP A 252 -1.46 -0.37 -1.37
N PHE A 253 -1.95 -1.30 -2.20
CA PHE A 253 -3.38 -1.51 -2.41
C PHE A 253 -4.12 -1.82 -1.10
N ILE A 254 -3.60 -2.73 -0.28
CA ILE A 254 -4.19 -3.07 1.02
C ILE A 254 -4.24 -1.86 1.95
N LEU A 255 -3.16 -1.07 2.05
CA LEU A 255 -3.14 0.15 2.86
C LEU A 255 -4.15 1.19 2.38
N SER A 256 -4.24 1.37 1.06
CA SER A 256 -5.18 2.28 0.41
C SER A 256 -6.63 1.86 0.66
N LEU A 257 -6.91 0.55 0.59
CA LEU A 257 -8.21 -0.05 0.91
C LEU A 257 -8.61 0.17 2.38
N VAL A 258 -7.70 -0.10 3.32
CA VAL A 258 -7.93 0.14 4.75
C VAL A 258 -8.21 1.62 5.01
N PHE A 259 -7.41 2.51 4.43
CA PHE A 259 -7.59 3.95 4.57
C PHE A 259 -8.95 4.40 4.04
N HIS A 260 -9.31 3.95 2.83
CA HIS A 260 -10.58 4.28 2.20
C HIS A 260 -11.77 3.84 3.07
N LEU A 261 -11.75 2.61 3.56
CA LEU A 261 -12.84 2.06 4.38
C LEU A 261 -12.96 2.73 5.76
N ARG A 262 -11.84 3.21 6.34
CA ARG A 262 -11.85 3.90 7.64
C ARG A 262 -12.27 5.36 7.57
N THR A 263 -11.90 6.06 6.49
CA THR A 263 -12.07 7.52 6.37
C THR A 263 -13.20 7.92 5.43
N GLY A 264 -13.64 7.02 4.54
CA GLY A 264 -14.55 7.33 3.44
C GLY A 264 -13.91 8.16 2.32
N VAL A 265 -12.65 8.54 2.45
CA VAL A 265 -11.91 9.30 1.44
C VAL A 265 -11.37 8.31 0.41
N PRO A 266 -11.69 8.46 -0.89
CA PRO A 266 -11.05 7.69 -1.95
C PRO A 266 -9.54 7.87 -1.86
N CYS A 267 -8.83 6.75 -1.73
CA CYS A 267 -7.37 6.75 -1.62
C CYS A 267 -6.86 5.72 -2.60
N PHE A 268 -6.28 6.18 -3.71
CA PHE A 268 -5.36 5.49 -4.62
C PHE A 268 -5.59 3.99 -4.91
N ILE A 269 -6.81 3.48 -4.80
CA ILE A 269 -7.18 2.17 -5.34
C ILE A 269 -7.29 2.39 -6.85
N SER A 270 -6.32 1.87 -7.61
CA SER A 270 -6.40 1.90 -9.07
C SER A 270 -7.72 1.30 -9.52
N ASP A 271 -8.47 1.96 -10.41
CA ASP A 271 -9.68 1.39 -11.01
C ASP A 271 -9.40 0.06 -11.75
N HIS A 272 -8.12 -0.21 -12.03
CA HIS A 272 -7.60 -1.41 -12.68
C HIS A 272 -7.10 -2.47 -11.68
N PHE A 273 -7.48 -2.40 -10.39
CA PHE A 273 -7.03 -3.36 -9.37
C PHE A 273 -7.37 -4.82 -9.73
N ARG A 274 -8.42 -5.05 -10.51
CA ARG A 274 -8.78 -6.38 -11.02
C ARG A 274 -7.74 -6.96 -11.98
N GLU A 275 -7.03 -6.12 -12.72
CA GLU A 275 -6.05 -6.53 -13.74
C GLU A 275 -4.67 -6.79 -13.12
N MET A 276 -4.43 -6.29 -11.91
CA MET A 276 -3.17 -6.51 -11.20
C MET A 276 -2.89 -8.01 -11.04
N PRO A 277 -1.67 -8.47 -11.38
CA PRO A 277 -1.31 -9.88 -11.24
C PRO A 277 -1.18 -10.27 -9.78
N LEU A 278 -1.59 -11.49 -9.47
CA LEU A 278 -1.36 -12.09 -8.17
C LEU A 278 0.14 -12.28 -7.90
N PRO A 279 0.58 -12.17 -6.63
CA PRO A 279 1.94 -12.52 -6.25
C PRO A 279 2.22 -14.01 -6.53
N CYS A 280 3.50 -14.34 -6.67
CA CYS A 280 3.94 -15.72 -6.85
C CYS A 280 3.66 -16.58 -5.62
N LYS A 281 3.92 -17.90 -5.74
CA LYS A 281 3.77 -18.82 -4.62
C LYS A 281 4.82 -18.55 -3.54
N LYS A 282 4.46 -18.90 -2.30
CA LYS A 282 5.34 -18.84 -1.14
C LYS A 282 6.69 -19.53 -1.39
N THR A 283 6.67 -20.72 -2.00
CA THR A 283 7.90 -21.51 -2.23
C THR A 283 8.85 -20.85 -3.24
N GLU A 284 8.32 -20.14 -4.23
CA GLU A 284 9.12 -19.34 -5.15
C GLU A 284 9.72 -18.11 -4.46
N TRP A 285 8.92 -17.41 -3.65
CA TRP A 285 9.34 -16.19 -2.94
C TRP A 285 10.31 -16.44 -1.80
N GLU A 286 10.19 -17.56 -1.09
CA GLU A 286 11.04 -17.88 0.06
C GLU A 286 12.27 -18.72 -0.32
N ALA A 287 12.49 -18.94 -1.62
CA ALA A 287 13.65 -19.68 -2.10
C ALA A 287 14.95 -19.00 -1.64
N LYS A 288 15.84 -19.78 -1.03
CA LYS A 288 17.12 -19.25 -0.50
C LYS A 288 18.24 -19.24 -1.53
N THR A 289 18.05 -19.97 -2.63
CA THR A 289 19.06 -20.12 -3.68
C THR A 289 18.43 -20.09 -5.06
N LYS A 290 19.20 -19.69 -6.07
CA LYS A 290 18.78 -19.71 -7.49
C LYS A 290 18.31 -21.09 -7.94
N ALA A 291 18.99 -22.15 -7.46
CA ALA A 291 18.63 -23.52 -7.80
C ALA A 291 17.27 -23.93 -7.22
N GLN A 292 17.03 -23.61 -5.95
CA GLN A 292 15.73 -23.85 -5.31
C GLN A 292 14.62 -23.07 -6.01
N TRP A 293 14.85 -21.78 -6.27
CA TRP A 293 13.89 -20.94 -6.98
C TRP A 293 13.54 -21.51 -8.36
N ARG A 294 14.55 -21.94 -9.13
CA ARG A 294 14.33 -22.48 -10.48
C ARG A 294 13.39 -23.69 -10.46
N ILE A 295 13.62 -24.64 -9.54
CA ILE A 295 12.78 -25.82 -9.38
C ILE A 295 11.33 -25.42 -9.09
N GLU A 296 11.13 -24.51 -8.15
CA GLU A 296 9.79 -24.04 -7.78
C GLU A 296 9.11 -23.25 -8.92
N HIS A 297 9.87 -22.44 -9.64
CA HIS A 297 9.39 -21.62 -10.76
C HIS A 297 8.97 -22.48 -11.97
N GLU A 298 9.74 -23.52 -12.28
CA GLU A 298 9.39 -24.52 -13.29
C GLU A 298 8.14 -25.30 -12.88
N ASN A 299 8.06 -25.74 -11.61
CA ASN A 299 6.89 -26.43 -11.06
C ASN A 299 5.62 -25.56 -11.09
N ALA A 300 5.75 -24.26 -10.82
CA ALA A 300 4.66 -23.31 -10.89
C ALA A 300 4.18 -23.10 -12.34
N SER A 301 5.11 -23.07 -13.30
CA SER A 301 4.83 -22.89 -14.72
C SER A 301 4.26 -24.15 -15.41
N ALA A 302 4.61 -25.33 -14.92
CA ALA A 302 4.19 -26.63 -15.45
C ALA A 302 2.77 -27.04 -15.00
N ARG A 303 2.33 -26.62 -13.80
CA ARG A 303 0.98 -26.90 -13.30
C ARG A 303 -0.06 -26.14 -14.13
N SER A 304 -1.13 -26.85 -14.52
CA SER A 304 -2.07 -26.52 -15.60
C SER A 304 -2.40 -25.02 -15.77
N ARG A 305 -2.04 -24.46 -16.93
CA ARG A 305 -2.35 -23.07 -17.31
C ARG A 305 -3.85 -22.77 -17.37
N SER A 306 -4.72 -23.79 -17.38
CA SER A 306 -6.16 -23.64 -17.58
C SER A 306 -6.96 -23.38 -16.29
N THR A 307 -6.37 -23.59 -15.11
CA THR A 307 -7.02 -23.37 -13.80
C THR A 307 -6.27 -22.36 -12.93
N ALA A 308 -5.12 -21.86 -13.39
CA ALA A 308 -4.30 -20.91 -12.64
C ALA A 308 -4.97 -19.52 -12.58
N LEU A 309 -5.22 -19.04 -11.37
CA LEU A 309 -5.60 -17.65 -11.12
C LEU A 309 -4.38 -16.78 -11.37
N ARG A 310 -4.50 -15.75 -12.22
CA ARG A 310 -3.38 -14.89 -12.63
C ARG A 310 -3.53 -13.48 -12.09
N THR A 311 -4.75 -12.99 -12.05
CA THR A 311 -5.09 -11.63 -11.66
C THR A 311 -5.98 -11.63 -10.42
N PHE A 312 -6.09 -10.47 -9.78
CA PHE A 312 -7.00 -10.33 -8.66
C PHE A 312 -8.48 -10.41 -9.08
N GLY A 313 -8.79 -10.02 -10.33
CA GLY A 313 -10.10 -10.27 -10.94
C GLY A 313 -10.42 -11.76 -11.00
N ASP A 314 -9.46 -12.61 -11.39
CA ASP A 314 -9.64 -14.07 -11.38
C ASP A 314 -9.92 -14.58 -9.96
N LEU A 315 -9.24 -14.02 -8.95
CA LEU A 315 -9.43 -14.38 -7.56
C LEU A 315 -10.82 -14.00 -7.06
N ILE A 316 -11.29 -12.78 -7.34
CA ILE A 316 -12.65 -12.34 -7.01
C ILE A 316 -13.68 -13.27 -7.65
N ASP A 317 -13.52 -13.54 -8.94
CA ASP A 317 -14.44 -14.40 -9.69
C ASP A 317 -14.45 -15.84 -9.16
N ALA A 318 -13.31 -16.34 -8.68
CA ALA A 318 -13.21 -17.67 -8.10
C ALA A 318 -13.95 -17.78 -6.77
N HIS A 319 -13.88 -16.75 -5.91
CA HIS A 319 -14.63 -16.70 -4.63
C HIS A 319 -16.15 -16.56 -4.83
N GLN A 320 -16.58 -15.97 -5.94
CA GLN A 320 -18.01 -15.84 -6.28
C GLN A 320 -18.59 -17.06 -7.01
N SER A 321 -17.73 -18.01 -7.41
CA SER A 321 -18.15 -19.17 -8.20
C SER A 321 -18.81 -20.26 -7.34
N THR A 322 -19.70 -21.03 -7.95
CA THR A 322 -20.36 -22.15 -7.27
C THR A 322 -19.35 -23.21 -6.80
N PRO A 323 -19.57 -23.82 -5.62
CA PRO A 323 -18.71 -24.91 -5.15
C PRO A 323 -18.83 -26.07 -6.13
N ARG A 324 -17.70 -26.49 -6.72
CA ARG A 324 -17.51 -27.49 -7.81
C ARG A 324 -17.44 -26.88 -9.22
N GLY A 325 -16.21 -26.56 -9.63
CA GLY A 325 -15.83 -26.19 -10.99
C GLY A 325 -14.34 -25.86 -11.09
N ARG A 326 -13.84 -25.61 -12.31
CA ARG A 326 -12.41 -25.27 -12.54
C ARG A 326 -11.92 -24.07 -11.73
N LYS A 327 -12.81 -23.10 -11.45
CA LYS A 327 -12.49 -21.93 -10.61
C LYS A 327 -12.28 -22.32 -9.13
N SER A 328 -13.01 -23.33 -8.63
CA SER A 328 -12.80 -23.90 -7.29
C SER A 328 -11.45 -24.60 -7.19
N GLU A 329 -11.07 -25.40 -8.19
CA GLU A 329 -9.75 -26.05 -8.23
C GLU A 329 -8.61 -25.02 -8.29
N GLY A 330 -8.81 -23.93 -9.04
CA GLY A 330 -7.87 -22.80 -9.08
C GLY A 330 -7.73 -22.11 -7.73
N LEU A 331 -8.84 -21.92 -7.01
CA LEU A 331 -8.85 -21.34 -5.67
C LEU A 331 -8.16 -22.26 -4.65
N ASP A 332 -8.40 -23.57 -4.71
CA ASP A 332 -7.72 -24.55 -3.85
C ASP A 332 -6.20 -24.54 -4.11
N ALA A 333 -5.79 -24.52 -5.37
CA ALA A 333 -4.39 -24.46 -5.76
C ALA A 333 -3.71 -23.15 -5.34
N TRP A 334 -4.43 -22.02 -5.41
CA TRP A 334 -3.99 -20.73 -4.87
C TRP A 334 -3.80 -20.81 -3.36
N ASN A 335 -4.84 -21.21 -2.62
CA ASN A 335 -4.82 -21.30 -1.16
C ASN A 335 -3.74 -22.25 -0.62
N ALA A 336 -3.41 -23.31 -1.36
CA ALA A 336 -2.34 -24.24 -1.00
C ALA A 336 -0.92 -23.63 -1.15
N GLY A 337 -0.76 -22.57 -1.95
CA GLY A 337 0.54 -22.01 -2.33
C GLY A 337 0.82 -20.59 -1.82
N ILE A 338 -0.14 -19.93 -1.17
CA ILE A 338 -0.01 -18.54 -0.71
C ILE A 338 0.86 -18.38 0.54
N ASP A 339 1.46 -17.20 0.63
CA ASP A 339 2.06 -16.69 1.87
C ASP A 339 1.10 -15.70 2.56
N HIS A 340 1.63 -14.95 3.53
CA HIS A 340 0.88 -13.97 4.30
C HIS A 340 0.20 -12.89 3.43
N LEU A 341 0.85 -12.46 2.33
CA LEU A 341 0.26 -11.49 1.42
C LEU A 341 -0.91 -12.10 0.64
N GLY A 342 -0.79 -13.36 0.19
CA GLY A 342 -1.91 -14.03 -0.48
C GLY A 342 -3.13 -14.20 0.44
N VAL A 343 -2.92 -14.40 1.74
CA VAL A 343 -4.03 -14.41 2.73
C VAL A 343 -4.69 -13.05 2.83
N LEU A 344 -3.92 -11.95 2.88
CA LEU A 344 -4.49 -10.59 2.85
C LEU A 344 -5.34 -10.34 1.61
N LEU A 345 -4.90 -10.85 0.44
CA LEU A 345 -5.67 -10.70 -0.80
C LEU A 345 -6.98 -11.49 -0.76
N ASN A 346 -7.01 -12.69 -0.19
CA ASN A 346 -8.26 -13.41 0.04
C ASN A 346 -9.24 -12.62 0.92
N LEU A 347 -8.75 -11.97 1.97
CA LEU A 347 -9.59 -11.12 2.83
C LEU A 347 -10.08 -9.88 2.07
N ALA A 348 -9.21 -9.27 1.26
CA ALA A 348 -9.52 -8.07 0.49
C ALA A 348 -10.62 -8.29 -0.57
N VAL A 349 -10.74 -9.52 -1.11
CA VAL A 349 -11.84 -9.89 -2.02
C VAL A 349 -13.22 -9.62 -1.41
N HIS A 350 -13.37 -9.76 -0.09
CA HIS A 350 -14.63 -9.50 0.61
C HIS A 350 -14.88 -8.03 0.94
N LEU A 351 -13.93 -7.15 0.61
CA LEU A 351 -13.99 -5.72 0.91
C LEU A 351 -14.18 -4.83 -0.31
N VAL A 352 -13.99 -5.38 -1.52
CA VAL A 352 -14.10 -4.67 -2.81
C VAL A 352 -15.43 -4.89 -3.52
#